data_AF-A0A1M7ISH7-F1
#
_entry.id   AF-A0A1M7ISH7-F1
#
_cell.length_a   1.000
_cell.length_b   1.000
_cell.length_c   1.000
_cell.angle_alpha   90.00
_cell.angle_beta   90.00
_cell.angle_gamma   90.00
#
_symmetry.space_group_name_H-M   'P 1'
#
loop_
_entity.id
_entity.type
_entity.pdbx_description
1 polymer ?
#
loop_
_entity_poly.entity_id
_entity_poly.type
_entity_poly.pdbx_seq_one_letter_code
_entity_poly.pdbx_strand_id
1 'polypeptide(L)'
;MVSSFETANAIEIRPAIWADFEALMGEKGGCGGCWCMLWRRTAEEMEAGKGEGNRPAMKALFDKGEAPGLVAKAGADVIGWIQIDRGALFPRLASSRVLKPVAELDVWSVLLFSSPSGSGALASRSNF
;
A
#
# COMPACT_ATOMS: atom_id res chain seq x y z
N MET A 1 8.34 39.60 20.05
CA MET A 1 7.96 39.47 18.62
C MET A 1 8.38 38.08 18.19
N VAL A 2 7.54 37.07 18.47
CA VAL A 2 7.79 35.69 18.05
C VAL A 2 7.37 35.61 16.59
N SER A 3 8.37 35.43 15.73
CA SER A 3 8.19 35.26 14.29
C SER A 3 7.35 34.01 14.05
N SER A 4 6.13 34.20 13.54
CA SER A 4 5.28 33.12 13.06
C SER A 4 6.01 32.38 11.95
N PHE A 5 6.52 31.19 12.26
CA PHE A 5 6.76 30.20 11.22
C PHE A 5 5.40 29.68 10.79
N GLU A 6 4.93 30.18 9.65
CA GLU A 6 3.77 29.65 8.96
C GLU A 6 3.98 28.14 8.77
N THR A 7 3.15 27.31 9.40
CA THR A 7 3.16 25.85 9.25
C THR A 7 2.83 25.51 7.80
N ALA A 8 3.84 25.47 6.94
CA ALA A 8 3.71 24.86 5.62
C ALA A 8 3.35 23.38 5.82
N ASN A 9 2.12 23.01 5.44
CA ASN A 9 1.62 21.65 5.20
C ASN A 9 2.45 20.51 5.83
N ALA A 10 2.32 20.31 7.15
CA ALA A 10 2.93 19.16 7.79
C ALA A 10 2.32 17.87 7.23
N ILE A 11 3.15 17.06 6.57
CA ILE A 11 2.77 15.72 6.13
C ILE A 11 3.05 14.77 7.28
N GLU A 12 2.04 14.04 7.71
CA GLU A 12 2.14 13.03 8.75
C GLU A 12 2.08 11.62 8.16
N ILE A 13 2.99 10.75 8.59
CA ILE A 13 3.02 9.33 8.19
C ILE A 13 2.54 8.46 9.35
N ARG A 14 1.55 7.60 9.11
CA ARG A 14 0.97 6.71 10.13
C ARG A 14 0.68 5.31 9.57
N PRO A 15 0.56 4.28 10.43
CA PRO A 15 -0.04 3.01 10.03
C PRO A 15 -1.41 3.23 9.38
N ALA A 16 -1.64 2.57 8.25
CA ALA A 16 -2.91 2.66 7.56
C ALA A 16 -4.03 2.07 8.42
N ILE A 17 -5.18 2.73 8.46
CA ILE A 17 -6.44 2.13 8.88
C ILE A 17 -7.32 1.89 7.66
N TRP A 18 -8.32 1.01 7.79
CA TRP A 18 -9.22 0.67 6.69
C TRP A 18 -9.86 1.91 6.04
N ALA A 19 -10.33 2.87 6.85
CA ALA A 19 -10.99 4.08 6.35
C ALA A 19 -10.08 4.93 5.45
N ASP A 20 -8.82 5.13 5.87
CA ASP A 20 -7.85 5.92 5.09
C ASP A 20 -7.48 5.21 3.78
N PHE A 21 -7.31 3.88 3.84
CA PHE A 21 -7.04 3.04 2.67
C PHE A 21 -8.20 3.03 1.66
N GLU A 22 -9.41 2.82 2.15
CA GLU A 22 -10.62 2.79 1.33
C GLU A 22 -10.87 4.12 0.63
N ALA A 23 -10.66 5.24 1.34
CA ALA A 23 -10.79 6.58 0.79
C ALA A 23 -9.84 6.81 -0.41
N LEU A 24 -8.57 6.39 -0.31
CA LEU A 24 -7.60 6.55 -1.39
C LEU A 24 -7.91 5.72 -2.63
N MET A 25 -8.46 4.52 -2.44
CA MET A 25 -8.66 3.59 -3.54
C MET A 25 -9.90 3.89 -4.38
N GLY A 26 -10.84 4.68 -3.83
CA GLY A 26 -12.06 5.15 -4.49
C GLY A 26 -13.06 4.05 -4.83
N GLU A 27 -14.15 4.44 -5.50
CA GLU A 27 -15.29 3.55 -5.80
C GLU A 27 -14.91 2.32 -6.64
N LYS A 28 -13.93 2.47 -7.54
CA LYS A 28 -13.47 1.39 -8.43
C LYS A 28 -12.37 0.51 -7.84
N GLY A 29 -11.86 0.89 -6.68
CA GLY A 29 -10.94 0.09 -5.89
C GLY A 29 -9.55 -0.20 -6.45
N GLY A 30 -8.76 0.85 -6.72
CA GLY A 30 -7.36 0.80 -7.15
C GLY A 30 -7.11 0.10 -8.50
N CYS A 31 -6.61 0.82 -9.51
CA CYS A 31 -6.37 0.30 -10.88
C CYS A 31 -7.47 -0.64 -11.43
N GLY A 32 -8.74 -0.35 -11.14
CA GLY A 32 -9.89 -1.15 -11.59
C GLY A 32 -10.14 -2.43 -10.78
N GLY A 33 -10.04 -2.38 -9.45
CA GLY A 33 -10.42 -3.48 -8.56
C GLY A 33 -9.23 -4.27 -8.00
N CYS A 34 -8.02 -3.71 -8.05
CA CYS A 34 -6.84 -4.35 -7.48
C CYS A 34 -6.94 -4.45 -5.95
N TRP A 35 -7.53 -3.42 -5.30
CA TRP A 35 -7.54 -3.15 -3.85
C TRP A 35 -6.31 -3.75 -3.13
N CYS A 36 -5.17 -3.43 -3.77
CA CYS A 36 -3.76 -3.76 -3.53
C CYS A 36 -3.38 -5.20 -3.17
N MET A 37 -4.19 -6.18 -3.57
CA MET A 37 -3.79 -7.59 -3.54
C MET A 37 -2.77 -7.97 -4.61
N LEU A 38 -2.42 -7.04 -5.50
CA LEU A 38 -1.51 -7.25 -6.63
C LEU A 38 -0.25 -8.04 -6.25
N TRP A 39 0.45 -7.64 -5.20
CA TRP A 39 1.69 -8.31 -4.80
C TRP A 39 1.48 -9.49 -3.85
N ARG A 40 0.35 -9.49 -3.13
CA ARG A 40 -0.05 -10.51 -2.14
C ARG A 40 -0.66 -11.77 -2.75
N ARG A 41 -1.07 -11.71 -4.02
CA ARG A 41 -1.71 -12.79 -4.77
C ARG A 41 -0.95 -13.10 -6.04
N THR A 42 -0.99 -14.34 -6.51
CA THR A 42 -0.43 -14.71 -7.82
C THR A 42 -1.10 -13.96 -8.98
N ALA A 43 -0.53 -14.08 -10.19
CA ALA A 43 -1.11 -13.55 -11.43
C ALA A 43 -2.59 -13.96 -11.57
N GLU A 44 -2.83 -15.25 -11.46
CA GLU A 44 -4.12 -15.90 -11.64
C GLU A 44 -5.13 -15.50 -10.55
N GLU A 45 -4.75 -15.58 -9.28
CA GLU A 45 -5.65 -15.24 -8.16
C GLU A 45 -6.09 -13.77 -8.18
N MET A 46 -5.20 -12.87 -8.59
CA MET A 46 -5.54 -11.45 -8.68
C MET A 46 -6.60 -11.20 -9.74
N GLU A 47 -6.44 -11.78 -10.94
CA GLU A 47 -7.43 -11.61 -12.01
C GLU A 47 -8.78 -12.26 -11.62
N ALA A 48 -8.74 -13.42 -10.97
CA ALA A 48 -9.95 -14.09 -10.47
C ALA A 48 -10.67 -13.30 -9.36
N GLY A 49 -9.91 -12.61 -8.49
CA GLY A 49 -10.43 -11.86 -7.34
C GLY A 49 -10.71 -10.39 -7.59
N LYS A 50 -10.46 -9.87 -8.79
CA LYS A 50 -10.51 -8.44 -9.10
C LYS A 50 -11.88 -7.83 -8.73
N GLY A 51 -11.84 -6.70 -8.01
CA GLY A 51 -13.03 -6.03 -7.49
C GLY A 51 -13.52 -6.67 -6.18
N GLU A 52 -14.69 -7.32 -6.24
CA GLU A 52 -15.42 -7.80 -5.05
C GLU A 52 -14.71 -8.92 -4.28
N GLY A 53 -13.77 -9.65 -4.90
CA GLY A 53 -12.95 -10.64 -4.19
C GLY A 53 -11.79 -10.04 -3.41
N ASN A 54 -11.13 -9.02 -3.96
CA ASN A 54 -9.92 -8.43 -3.39
C ASN A 54 -10.22 -7.44 -2.25
N ARG A 55 -11.35 -6.71 -2.31
CA ARG A 55 -11.77 -5.82 -1.22
C ARG A 55 -11.88 -6.53 0.13
N PRO A 56 -12.72 -7.59 0.28
CA PRO A 56 -12.88 -8.26 1.56
C PRO A 56 -11.59 -8.96 1.99
N ALA A 57 -10.80 -9.46 1.04
CA ALA A 57 -9.52 -10.06 1.35
C ALA A 57 -8.55 -9.04 1.98
N MET A 58 -8.53 -7.79 1.51
CA MET A 58 -7.69 -6.73 2.08
C MET A 58 -8.25 -6.27 3.43
N LYS A 59 -9.56 -6.09 3.52
CA LYS A 59 -10.23 -5.72 4.77
C LYS A 59 -9.96 -6.74 5.88
N ALA A 60 -9.93 -8.03 5.56
CA ALA A 60 -9.62 -9.09 6.52
C ALA A 60 -8.22 -8.97 7.13
N LEU A 61 -7.25 -8.34 6.46
CA LEU A 61 -5.93 -8.05 7.03
C LEU A 61 -6.03 -6.94 8.09
N PHE A 62 -6.71 -5.85 7.76
CA PHE A 62 -6.98 -4.77 8.71
C PHE A 62 -7.76 -5.26 9.94
N ASP A 63 -8.75 -6.13 9.73
CA ASP A 63 -9.58 -6.67 10.81
C ASP A 63 -8.79 -7.60 11.77
N LYS A 64 -7.68 -8.18 11.31
CA LYS A 64 -6.74 -8.94 12.16
C LYS A 64 -5.79 -8.06 12.97
N GLY A 65 -5.87 -6.74 12.81
CA GLY A 65 -4.94 -5.78 13.42
C GLY A 65 -3.62 -5.67 12.65
N GLU A 66 -3.52 -6.24 11.45
CA GLU A 66 -2.38 -5.99 10.57
C GLU A 66 -2.52 -4.57 9.98
N ALA A 67 -1.40 -3.86 9.87
CA ALA A 67 -1.33 -2.59 9.14
C ALA A 67 -0.58 -2.85 7.82
N PRO A 68 -1.27 -3.26 6.74
CA PRO A 68 -0.62 -3.69 5.49
C PRO A 68 -0.01 -2.53 4.70
N GLY A 69 0.34 -1.41 5.34
CA GLY A 69 0.92 -0.23 4.74
C GLY A 69 0.91 1.00 5.64
N LEU A 70 1.48 2.08 5.12
CA LEU A 70 1.49 3.40 5.72
C LEU A 70 0.68 4.38 4.87
N VAL A 71 0.06 5.36 5.53
CA VAL A 71 -0.61 6.48 4.88
C VAL A 71 0.12 7.78 5.14
N ALA A 72 0.11 8.67 4.15
CA ALA A 72 0.54 10.05 4.28
C ALA A 72 -0.71 10.94 4.38
N LYS A 73 -0.74 11.80 5.40
CA LYS A 73 -1.86 12.72 5.65
C LYS A 73 -1.39 14.17 5.66
N ALA A 74 -2.17 15.05 5.05
CA ALA A 74 -2.04 16.50 5.19
C ALA A 74 -3.27 17.01 5.94
N GLY A 75 -3.14 17.22 7.25
CA GLY A 75 -4.30 17.47 8.11
C GLY A 75 -5.24 16.26 8.17
N ALA A 76 -6.50 16.45 7.79
CA ALA A 76 -7.49 15.37 7.77
C ALA A 76 -7.41 14.51 6.50
N ASP A 77 -6.81 15.03 5.43
CA ASP A 77 -6.84 14.41 4.12
C ASP A 77 -5.75 13.35 3.97
N VAL A 78 -6.12 12.19 3.44
CA VAL A 78 -5.18 11.15 3.05
C VAL A 78 -4.70 11.43 1.63
N ILE A 79 -3.41 11.69 1.48
CA ILE A 79 -2.81 12.13 0.22
C ILE A 79 -1.93 11.06 -0.43
N GLY A 80 -1.63 9.97 0.29
CA GLY A 80 -0.80 8.89 -0.20
C GLY A 80 -0.93 7.61 0.63
N TRP A 81 -0.73 6.46 -0.01
CA TRP A 81 -0.56 5.17 0.67
C TRP A 81 0.53 4.34 0.02
N ILE A 82 1.26 3.61 0.86
CA ILE A 82 2.26 2.64 0.46
C ILE A 82 2.01 1.29 1.14
N GLN A 83 2.08 0.20 0.39
CA GLN A 83 2.07 -1.15 0.95
C GLN A 83 3.45 -1.44 1.54
N ILE A 84 3.50 -1.89 2.79
CA ILE A 84 4.74 -2.30 3.43
C ILE A 84 4.47 -3.61 4.15
N ASP A 85 5.26 -4.63 3.84
CA ASP A 85 5.22 -5.91 4.54
C ASP A 85 6.49 -6.73 4.32
N ARG A 86 6.60 -7.86 5.02
CA ARG A 86 7.64 -8.86 4.81
C ARG A 86 7.56 -9.42 3.39
N GLY A 87 8.71 -9.57 2.73
CA GLY A 87 8.79 -10.06 1.36
C GLY A 87 8.13 -11.44 1.15
N ALA A 88 8.12 -12.29 2.17
CA ALA A 88 7.46 -13.59 2.16
C ALA A 88 5.94 -13.51 1.93
N LEU A 89 5.31 -12.38 2.27
CA LEU A 89 3.88 -12.14 2.07
C LEU A 89 3.54 -11.63 0.66
N PHE A 90 4.55 -11.53 -0.21
CA PHE A 90 4.41 -11.06 -1.59
C PHE A 90 4.85 -12.13 -2.61
N PRO A 91 4.03 -13.16 -2.88
CA PRO A 91 4.39 -14.27 -3.77
C PRO A 91 4.81 -13.81 -5.18
N ARG A 92 4.30 -12.67 -5.68
CA ARG A 92 4.73 -12.14 -6.98
C ARG A 92 6.16 -11.65 -7.00
N LEU A 93 6.71 -11.18 -5.88
CA LEU A 93 8.11 -10.78 -5.82
C LEU A 93 9.03 -11.98 -6.07
N ALA A 94 8.70 -13.14 -5.50
CA ALA A 94 9.45 -14.38 -5.75
C ALA A 94 9.53 -14.75 -7.24
N SER A 95 8.46 -14.49 -7.99
CA SER A 95 8.39 -14.75 -9.44
C SER A 95 9.02 -13.65 -10.32
N SER A 96 9.27 -12.46 -9.78
CA SER A 96 9.72 -11.30 -10.57
C SER A 96 11.20 -11.38 -10.90
N ARG A 97 11.57 -11.27 -12.19
CA ARG A 97 12.99 -11.30 -12.62
C ARG A 97 13.81 -10.11 -12.11
N VAL A 98 13.18 -8.96 -11.94
CA VAL A 98 13.82 -7.71 -11.47
C VAL A 98 13.75 -7.60 -9.94
N LEU A 99 12.74 -8.21 -9.32
CA LEU A 99 12.45 -8.12 -7.90
C LEU A 99 12.53 -9.47 -7.16
N LYS A 100 13.42 -10.39 -7.57
CA LYS A 100 13.63 -11.68 -6.88
C LYS A 100 14.20 -11.49 -5.48
N PRO A 101 13.62 -12.07 -4.41
CA PRO A 101 14.15 -11.97 -3.05
C PRO A 101 15.65 -12.30 -3.01
N VAL A 102 16.42 -11.51 -2.27
CA VAL A 102 17.78 -11.93 -1.90
C VAL A 102 17.58 -13.03 -0.85
N ALA A 103 17.92 -14.26 -1.22
CA ALA A 103 17.41 -15.48 -0.62
C ALA A 103 17.71 -15.70 0.88
N GLU A 104 18.44 -14.79 1.52
CA GLU A 104 19.01 -15.01 2.86
C GLU A 104 18.56 -13.99 3.92
N LEU A 105 17.70 -13.02 3.59
CA LEU A 105 17.27 -11.97 4.53
C LEU A 105 15.75 -11.80 4.55
N ASP A 106 15.20 -11.62 5.75
CA ASP A 106 13.79 -11.26 5.99
C ASP A 106 13.57 -9.78 5.65
N VAL A 107 13.52 -9.48 4.36
CA VAL A 107 13.47 -8.10 3.85
C VAL A 107 12.06 -7.53 3.83
N TRP A 108 11.94 -6.25 4.16
CA TRP A 108 10.72 -5.49 3.98
C TRP A 108 10.64 -4.95 2.54
N SER A 109 9.45 -4.99 1.93
CA SER A 109 9.22 -4.44 0.59
C SER A 109 8.23 -3.29 0.65
N VAL A 110 8.53 -2.20 -0.06
CA VAL A 110 7.66 -1.02 -0.18
C VAL A 110 7.07 -0.99 -1.58
N LEU A 111 5.75 -1.17 -1.67
CA LEU A 111 5.05 -1.41 -2.94
C LEU A 111 3.85 -0.48 -3.07
N LEU A 112 3.73 0.14 -4.25
CA LEU A 112 2.61 1.01 -4.68
C LEU A 112 2.60 2.39 -4.02
N PHE A 113 2.37 3.43 -4.83
CA PHE A 113 1.98 4.76 -4.38
C PHE A 113 0.66 5.12 -5.05
N SER A 114 -0.37 5.37 -4.24
CA SER A 114 -1.66 5.86 -4.72
C SER A 114 -1.89 7.27 -4.19
N SER A 115 -2.05 8.25 -5.09
CA SER A 115 -2.54 9.59 -4.75
C SER A 115 -3.88 9.85 -5.44
N PRO A 116 -4.68 10.83 -4.97
CA PRO A 116 -5.93 11.22 -5.60
C PRO A 116 -5.80 11.66 -7.07
N SER A 117 -4.60 12.06 -7.51
CA SER A 117 -4.31 12.58 -8.86
C SER A 117 -3.72 11.55 -9.83
N GLY A 118 -3.46 10.30 -9.40
CA GLY A 118 -2.96 9.25 -10.28
C GLY A 118 -2.35 8.06 -9.54
N SER A 119 -2.47 6.87 -10.13
CA SER A 119 -1.88 5.63 -9.62
C SER A 119 -0.52 5.35 -10.26
N GLY A 120 0.53 5.18 -9.46
CA GLY A 120 1.86 4.75 -9.91
C GLY A 120 2.30 3.50 -9.16
N ALA A 121 2.47 2.38 -9.85
CA ALA A 121 3.05 1.17 -9.26
C ALA A 121 4.58 1.23 -9.30
N LEU A 122 5.17 1.81 -8.26
CA LEU A 122 6.60 1.71 -7.99
C LEU A 122 6.81 0.69 -6.88
N ALA A 123 7.65 -0.31 -7.15
CA ALA A 123 8.07 -1.33 -6.20
C ALA A 123 9.56 -1.12 -5.93
N SER A 124 9.91 -0.75 -4.69
CA SER A 124 11.29 -0.59 -4.25
C SER A 124 11.59 -1.53 -3.08
N ARG A 125 12.87 -1.88 -2.94
CA ARG A 125 13.35 -2.79 -1.91
C ARG A 125 14.24 -2.04 -0.96
N SER A 126 14.04 -2.25 0.33
CA SER A 126 14.84 -1.60 1.37
C SER A 126 15.28 -2.67 2.37
N ASN A 127 16.58 -2.77 2.59
CA ASN A 127 17.12 -3.48 3.72
C ASN A 127 17.16 -2.47 4.88
N PHE A 128 16.33 -2.70 5.90
CA PHE A 128 16.46 -2.02 7.18
C PHE A 128 17.28 -2.89 8.12
#